data_AF-H6QBX2-F1
#
_entry.id   AF-H6QBX2-F1
#
_cell.length_a   1.000
_cell.length_b   1.000
_cell.length_c   1.000
_cell.angle_alpha   90.00
_cell.angle_beta   90.00
_cell.angle_gamma   90.00
#
_symmetry.space_group_name_H-M   'P 1'
#
loop_
_entity.id
_entity.type
_entity.pdbx_description
1 polymer ?
#
loop_
_entity_poly.entity_id
_entity_poly.type
_entity_poly.pdbx_seq_one_letter_code
_entity_poly.pdbx_strand_id
1 'polypeptide(L)'
;MPPMGSLRQSNIIVIEGTITLKMAKFVKYVYEQMPEPKYVIAMGACAIKGGVFYGSYHMVPASKVVPVDGYVSGCPPTPEALLKAVKELQEKIVHA
;
A
#
# COMPACT_ATOMS: atom_id res chain seq x y z
N MET A 1 -11.55 23.28 -2.08
CA MET A 1 -11.01 21.98 -1.61
C MET A 1 -9.98 21.51 -2.63
N PRO A 2 -8.71 21.95 -2.53
CA PRO A 2 -7.66 21.48 -3.43
C PRO A 2 -7.37 20.00 -3.12
N PRO A 3 -7.05 19.17 -4.14
CA PRO A 3 -6.64 17.79 -3.90
C PRO A 3 -5.38 17.80 -3.05
N MET A 4 -5.32 16.91 -2.05
CA MET A 4 -4.07 16.48 -1.41
C MET A 4 -3.16 15.88 -2.50
N GLY A 5 -2.50 16.72 -3.28
CA GLY A 5 -1.84 16.34 -4.55
C GLY A 5 -0.32 16.23 -4.45
N SER A 6 0.27 16.58 -3.31
CA SER A 6 1.71 16.47 -3.10
C SER A 6 2.03 15.29 -2.19
N LEU A 7 2.84 14.36 -2.69
CA LEU A 7 3.36 13.22 -1.93
C LEU A 7 4.14 13.63 -0.67
N ARG A 8 4.68 14.87 -0.67
CA ARG A 8 5.38 15.43 0.49
C ARG A 8 4.44 15.84 1.63
N GLN A 9 3.14 15.91 1.36
CA GLN A 9 2.10 16.26 2.35
C GLN A 9 1.34 15.03 2.84
N SER A 10 1.58 13.85 2.24
CA SER A 10 1.01 12.57 2.65
C SER A 10 2.00 11.75 3.47
N ASN A 11 1.50 11.11 4.53
CA ASN A 11 2.26 10.21 5.41
C ASN A 11 1.82 8.74 5.28
N ILE A 12 0.79 8.44 4.49
CA ILE A 12 0.30 7.07 4.26
C ILE A 12 0.17 6.82 2.75
N ILE A 13 0.66 5.68 2.29
CA ILE A 13 0.36 5.13 0.95
C ILE A 13 -0.50 3.89 1.09
N VAL A 14 -1.58 3.83 0.31
CA VAL A 14 -2.38 2.62 0.11
C VAL A 14 -2.08 2.05 -1.27
N ILE A 15 -1.58 0.82 -1.32
CA ILE A 15 -1.31 0.11 -2.58
C ILE A 15 -2.56 -0.71 -2.92
N GLU A 16 -3.38 -0.15 -3.81
CA GLU A 16 -4.66 -0.72 -4.22
C GLU A 16 -4.51 -1.52 -5.52
N GLY A 17 -4.12 -2.78 -5.42
CA GLY A 17 -4.06 -3.71 -6.55
C GLY A 17 -2.67 -4.21 -6.91
N THR A 18 -2.52 -4.66 -8.16
CA THR A 18 -1.30 -5.34 -8.61
C THR A 18 -0.19 -4.35 -8.95
N ILE A 19 1.05 -4.69 -8.60
CA ILE A 19 2.24 -3.95 -9.02
C ILE A 19 2.92 -4.73 -10.15
N THR A 20 3.15 -4.05 -11.27
CA THR A 20 3.93 -4.59 -12.36
C THR A 20 5.42 -4.26 -12.20
N LEU A 21 6.31 -5.04 -12.81
CA LEU A 21 7.76 -4.79 -12.82
C LEU A 21 8.12 -3.36 -13.27
N LYS A 22 7.38 -2.83 -14.25
CA LYS A 22 7.56 -1.45 -14.74
C LYS A 22 7.16 -0.42 -13.68
N MET A 23 6.08 -0.68 -12.95
CA MET A 23 5.53 0.23 -11.93
C MET A 23 6.33 0.18 -10.62
N ALA A 24 7.00 -0.93 -10.29
CA ALA A 24 7.74 -1.10 -9.05
C ALA A 24 8.76 0.03 -8.77
N LYS A 25 9.47 0.50 -9.81
CA LYS A 25 10.43 1.62 -9.68
C LYS A 25 9.74 2.93 -9.30
N PHE A 26 8.57 3.21 -9.87
CA PHE A 26 7.80 4.41 -9.57
C PHE A 26 7.23 4.37 -8.15
N VAL A 27 6.72 3.21 -7.71
CA VAL A 27 6.21 3.04 -6.34
C VAL A 27 7.31 3.30 -5.31
N LYS A 28 8.52 2.75 -5.55
CA LYS A 28 9.67 3.01 -4.67
C LYS A 28 10.05 4.49 -4.64
N TYR A 29 10.12 5.14 -5.81
CA TYR A 29 10.43 6.57 -5.90
C TYR A 29 9.41 7.43 -5.15
N VAL A 30 8.12 7.13 -5.29
CA VAL A 30 7.03 7.80 -4.57
C VAL A 30 7.18 7.64 -3.05
N TYR A 31 7.48 6.43 -2.59
CA TYR A 31 7.72 6.15 -1.17
C TYR A 31 8.95 6.89 -0.62
N GLU A 32 10.00 7.05 -1.41
CA GLU A 32 11.21 7.80 -1.02
C GLU A 32 10.96 9.30 -0.90
N GLN A 33 10.01 9.86 -1.66
CA GLN A 33 9.68 11.30 -1.60
C GLN A 33 8.80 11.72 -0.41
N MET A 34 8.24 10.76 0.32
CA MET A 34 7.40 11.04 1.49
C MET A 34 8.25 11.41 2.73
N PRO A 35 7.80 12.38 3.55
CA PRO A 35 8.44 12.69 4.83
C PRO A 35 8.26 11.55 5.84
N GLU A 36 9.17 11.46 6.80
CA GLU A 36 9.01 10.59 7.98
C GLU A 36 8.16 11.29 9.05
N PRO A 37 7.28 10.60 9.79
CA PRO A 37 6.97 9.16 9.73
C PRO A 37 6.03 8.80 8.56
N LYS A 38 6.31 7.68 7.88
CA LYS A 38 5.52 7.19 6.73
C LYS A 38 5.11 5.74 6.88
N TYR A 39 3.91 5.41 6.40
CA TYR A 39 3.32 4.07 6.52
C TYR A 39 2.77 3.57 5.20
N VAL A 40 2.78 2.25 5.01
CA VAL A 40 2.28 1.60 3.79
C VAL A 40 1.27 0.52 4.14
N ILE A 41 0.12 0.57 3.47
CA ILE A 41 -0.92 -0.45 3.53
C ILE A 41 -0.99 -1.16 2.18
N ALA A 42 -0.86 -2.48 2.16
CA ALA A 42 -1.12 -3.30 0.98
C ALA A 42 -2.58 -3.77 0.98
N MET A 43 -3.36 -3.35 -0.02
CA MET A 43 -4.78 -3.62 -0.12
C MET A 43 -5.09 -4.63 -1.24
N GLY A 44 -5.73 -5.71 -0.85
CA GLY A 44 -6.22 -6.77 -1.72
C GLY A 44 -5.18 -7.85 -2.03
N ALA A 45 -5.66 -9.03 -2.42
CA ALA A 45 -4.84 -10.21 -2.70
C ALA A 45 -3.74 -9.92 -3.75
N CYS A 46 -4.03 -9.04 -4.71
CA CYS A 46 -3.11 -8.59 -5.74
C CYS A 46 -1.88 -7.86 -5.17
N ALA A 47 -2.04 -6.97 -4.20
CA ALA A 47 -0.92 -6.23 -3.61
C ALA A 47 -0.07 -7.13 -2.69
N ILE A 48 -0.72 -8.04 -1.95
CA ILE A 48 -0.09 -8.85 -0.90
C ILE A 48 0.81 -9.93 -1.51
N LYS A 49 0.26 -10.73 -2.43
CA LYS A 49 0.95 -11.88 -3.04
C LYS A 49 0.72 -11.98 -4.54
N GLY A 50 0.03 -11.04 -5.19
CA GLY A 50 -0.27 -11.08 -6.62
C GLY A 50 -1.66 -11.57 -7.00
N GLY A 51 -2.40 -12.17 -6.05
CA GLY A 51 -3.78 -12.57 -6.24
C GLY A 51 -3.99 -13.40 -7.51
N VAL A 52 -4.91 -12.94 -8.37
CA VAL A 52 -5.23 -13.58 -9.66
C VAL A 52 -4.03 -13.64 -10.61
N PHE A 53 -3.07 -12.72 -10.47
CA PHE A 53 -1.87 -12.62 -11.30
C PHE A 53 -0.65 -13.33 -10.70
N TYR A 54 -0.85 -14.16 -9.67
CA TYR A 54 0.23 -14.92 -9.06
C TYR A 54 0.93 -15.83 -10.08
N GLY A 55 2.26 -15.81 -10.09
CA GLY A 55 3.08 -16.57 -11.04
C GLY A 55 3.22 -15.95 -12.44
N SER A 56 2.58 -14.81 -12.71
CA SER A 56 2.79 -14.10 -13.97
C SER A 56 4.16 -13.41 -14.02
N TYR A 57 4.75 -13.32 -15.22
CA TYR A 57 6.11 -12.81 -15.43
C TYR A 57 6.31 -11.35 -15.02
N HIS A 58 5.24 -10.57 -14.95
CA HIS A 58 5.30 -9.13 -14.75
C HIS A 58 4.90 -8.69 -13.34
N MET A 59 4.41 -9.58 -12.48
CA MET A 59 3.88 -9.20 -11.17
C MET A 59 4.96 -9.21 -10.09
N VAL A 60 4.95 -8.17 -9.25
CA VAL A 60 5.83 -8.05 -8.06
C VAL A 60 4.96 -7.81 -6.82
N PRO A 61 5.10 -8.60 -5.74
CA PRO A 61 4.43 -8.32 -4.48
C PRO A 61 4.87 -6.98 -3.86
N ALA A 62 3.93 -6.25 -3.23
CA ALA A 62 4.21 -4.95 -2.61
C ALA A 62 5.33 -5.02 -1.56
N SER A 63 5.38 -6.09 -0.78
CA SER A 63 6.39 -6.35 0.25
C SER A 63 7.82 -6.46 -0.28
N LYS A 64 8.01 -6.70 -1.58
CA LYS A 64 9.34 -6.69 -2.21
C LYS A 64 9.78 -5.30 -2.67
N VAL A 65 8.85 -4.35 -2.80
CA VAL A 65 9.12 -3.01 -3.36
C VAL A 65 9.31 -1.98 -2.26
N VAL A 66 8.43 -2.00 -1.25
CA VAL A 66 8.42 -1.08 -0.11
C VAL A 66 8.11 -1.86 1.18
N PRO A 67 8.56 -1.38 2.36
CA PRO A 67 8.15 -1.97 3.63
C PRO A 67 6.65 -1.76 3.82
N VAL A 68 5.92 -2.82 4.19
CA VAL A 68 4.46 -2.80 4.37
C VAL A 68 4.12 -3.00 5.84
N ASP A 69 3.34 -2.07 6.41
CA ASP A 69 2.97 -2.04 7.83
C ASP A 69 1.59 -2.69 8.10
N GLY A 70 0.73 -2.68 7.09
CA GLY A 70 -0.63 -3.21 7.16
C GLY A 70 -1.05 -3.98 5.92
N TYR A 71 -1.85 -5.02 6.11
CA TYR A 71 -2.37 -5.87 5.04
C TYR A 71 -3.89 -5.94 5.12
N VAL A 72 -4.57 -5.67 4.00
CA VAL A 72 -6.03 -5.83 3.87
C VAL A 72 -6.33 -6.96 2.90
N SER A 73 -6.85 -8.07 3.40
CA SER A 73 -7.25 -9.21 2.56
C SER A 73 -8.55 -8.94 1.81
N GLY A 74 -8.61 -9.26 0.52
CA GLY A 74 -9.84 -9.25 -0.29
C GLY A 74 -9.59 -9.21 -1.80
N CYS A 75 -10.62 -9.46 -2.62
CA CYS A 75 -10.53 -9.42 -4.08
C CYS A 75 -11.92 -9.14 -4.75
N PRO A 76 -12.46 -7.91 -4.65
CA PRO A 76 -11.93 -6.75 -3.93
C PRO A 76 -12.24 -6.81 -2.42
N PRO A 77 -11.43 -6.17 -1.56
CA PRO A 77 -11.73 -6.05 -0.14
C PRO A 77 -12.96 -5.15 0.08
N THR A 78 -13.74 -5.45 1.12
CA THR A 78 -14.90 -4.62 1.46
C THR A 78 -14.45 -3.28 2.07
N PRO A 79 -15.22 -2.20 1.90
CA PRO A 79 -14.88 -0.90 2.48
C PRO A 79 -14.68 -0.94 4.00
N GLU A 80 -15.44 -1.77 4.71
CA GLU A 80 -15.33 -1.94 6.16
C GLU A 80 -14.00 -2.60 6.55
N ALA A 81 -13.50 -3.53 5.74
CA ALA A 81 -12.21 -4.18 5.97
C ALA A 81 -11.05 -3.18 5.84
N LEU A 82 -11.14 -2.26 4.87
CA LEU A 82 -10.17 -1.17 4.74
C LEU A 82 -10.22 -0.23 5.94
N LEU A 83 -11.42 0.18 6.37
CA LEU A 83 -11.60 1.05 7.53
C LEU A 83 -11.04 0.43 8.81
N LYS A 84 -11.26 -0.88 9.01
CA LYS A 84 -10.69 -1.64 10.12
C LYS A 84 -9.16 -1.62 10.09
N ALA A 85 -8.54 -1.85 8.93
CA ALA A 85 -7.09 -1.85 8.82
C ALA A 85 -6.47 -0.46 9.04
N VAL A 86 -7.14 0.61 8.60
CA VAL A 86 -6.71 1.98 8.91
C VAL A 86 -6.79 2.23 10.42
N LYS A 87 -7.86 1.77 11.09
CA LYS A 87 -7.99 1.89 12.54
C LYS A 87 -6.90 1.10 13.28
N GLU A 88 -6.61 -0.14 12.86
CA GLU A 88 -5.52 -0.94 13.42
C GLU A 88 -4.16 -0.26 13.22
N LEU A 89 -3.93 0.40 12.08
CA LEU A 89 -2.72 1.18 11.84
C LEU A 89 -2.65 2.39 12.78
N GLN A 90 -3.75 3.12 12.97
CA GLN A 90 -3.81 4.24 13.92
C GLN A 90 -3.49 3.79 15.34
N GLU A 91 -4.07 2.68 15.80
CA GLU A 91 -3.78 2.10 17.12
C GLU A 91 -2.30 1.70 17.26
N LYS A 92 -1.70 1.10 16.22
CA LYS A 92 -0.26 0.82 16.20
C LYS A 92 0.60 2.07 16.33
N ILE A 93 0.21 3.19 15.69
CA ILE A 93 0.96 4.46 15.74
C ILE A 93 0.86 5.10 17.13
N VAL A 94 -0.31 5.04 17.76
CA VAL A 94 -0.54 5.63 19.10
C VAL A 94 0.22 4.86 20.20
N HIS A 95 0.44 3.56 19.99
CA HIS A 95 1.10 2.67 20.96
C HIS A 95 2.55 2.29 20.60
N ALA A 96 3.14 2.92 19.59
CA ALA A 96 4.55 2.78 19.19
C ALA A 96 5.40 3.92 19.78
#